data_AF-X1LF05-F1
#
_entry.id   AF-X1LF05-F1
#
_cell.length_a   1.000
_cell.length_b   1.000
_cell.length_c   1.000
_cell.angle_alpha   90.00
_cell.angle_beta   90.00
_cell.angle_gamma   90.00
#
_symmetry.space_group_name_H-M   'P 1'
#
loop_
_entity.id
_entity.type
_entity.pdbx_description
1 polymer ?
#
loop_
_entity_poly.entity_id
_entity_poly.type
_entity_poly.pdbx_seq_one_letter_code
_entity_poly.pdbx_strand_id
1 'polypeptide(L)'
;AFENAVRKCSKEKGLDPPPRVSITENPCPFSSGDIAHIHIEERIICIWKKRLEELTLDQIDKVAAHEVAHLISIEHDGKHAQAQAEIEIGIWRPPPGVVVVDGSKKSSGHRVKSKTHRPRKNVCSYHPCRTRIKLRVCRYCGKNFCEKHLNPKIPMLPPFKGKPKDMDDWRKDGHPCPEYLPYLRIKEKEELDKRWKILDILSGRRHRVEPVETGRQIEPVETDHPIEPVETPVKESRPHRFVISVVLILAIIIILLALIWLSPVGF
;
A
#
# COMPACT_ATOMS: atom_id res chain seq x y z
N ALA A 1 31.33 21.64 -2.42
CA ALA A 1 30.30 20.69 -1.96
C ALA A 1 29.87 19.74 -3.08
N PHE A 2 29.40 20.26 -4.22
CA PHE A 2 28.93 19.46 -5.35
C PHE A 2 29.95 18.42 -5.86
N GLU A 3 31.23 18.79 -6.01
CA GLU A 3 32.27 17.83 -6.43
C GLU A 3 32.42 16.64 -5.46
N ASN A 4 32.32 16.88 -4.15
CA ASN A 4 32.36 15.79 -3.16
C ASN A 4 31.13 14.89 -3.25
N ALA A 5 29.95 15.47 -3.52
CA ALA A 5 28.73 14.71 -3.75
C ALA A 5 28.87 13.81 -4.99
N VAL A 6 29.33 14.36 -6.11
CA VAL A 6 29.60 13.60 -7.35
C VAL A 6 30.59 12.45 -7.11
N ARG A 7 31.69 12.71 -6.39
CA ARG A 7 32.68 11.67 -6.04
C ARG A 7 32.06 10.57 -5.17
N LYS A 8 31.22 10.93 -4.20
CA LYS A 8 30.52 9.99 -3.31
C LYS A 8 29.53 9.12 -4.09
N CYS A 9 28.71 9.73 -4.94
CA CYS A 9 27.79 9.03 -5.84
C CYS A 9 28.53 8.08 -6.80
N SER A 10 29.64 8.54 -7.38
CA SER A 10 30.46 7.74 -8.30
C SER A 10 31.08 6.54 -7.61
N LYS A 11 31.61 6.73 -6.39
CA LYS A 11 32.17 5.65 -5.58
C LYS A 11 31.12 4.58 -5.25
N GLU A 12 29.90 4.99 -4.92
CA GLU A 12 28.79 4.07 -4.63
C GLU A 12 28.47 3.16 -5.82
N LYS A 13 28.59 3.69 -7.04
CA LYS A 13 28.39 2.93 -8.29
C LYS A 13 29.64 2.26 -8.83
N GLY A 14 30.77 2.35 -8.13
CA GLY A 14 32.03 1.78 -8.58
C GLY A 14 32.58 2.44 -9.85
N LEU A 15 32.22 3.71 -10.11
CA LEU A 15 32.73 4.48 -11.24
C LEU A 15 34.10 5.07 -10.88
N ASP A 16 35.15 4.58 -11.54
CA ASP A 16 36.52 5.07 -11.40
C ASP A 16 37.16 5.20 -12.81
N PRO A 17 37.60 6.41 -13.23
CA PRO A 17 37.56 7.68 -12.49
C PRO A 17 36.15 8.28 -12.41
N PRO A 18 35.86 9.09 -11.35
CA PRO A 18 34.62 9.85 -11.28
C PRO A 18 34.56 10.91 -12.40
N PRO A 19 33.36 11.30 -12.86
CA PRO A 19 33.21 12.37 -13.83
C PRO A 19 33.76 13.68 -13.27
N ARG A 20 34.31 14.50 -14.14
CA ARG A 20 34.83 15.82 -13.78
C ARG A 20 33.66 16.76 -13.54
N VAL A 21 33.83 17.69 -12.61
CA VAL A 21 32.83 18.74 -12.36
C VAL A 21 33.35 20.05 -12.94
N SER A 22 32.52 20.69 -13.77
CA SER A 22 32.77 22.03 -14.31
C SER A 22 31.74 22.99 -13.71
N ILE A 23 32.20 23.97 -12.93
CA ILE A 23 31.34 25.00 -12.35
C ILE A 23 31.50 26.25 -13.21
N THR A 24 30.43 26.66 -13.89
CA THR A 24 30.45 27.80 -14.83
C THR A 24 29.67 28.99 -14.27
N GLU A 25 30.11 30.21 -14.58
CA GLU A 25 29.42 31.45 -14.19
C GLU A 25 28.13 31.68 -14.99
N ASN A 26 28.06 31.14 -16.21
CA ASN A 26 26.90 31.18 -17.11
C ASN A 26 26.30 29.77 -17.28
N PRO A 27 25.01 29.64 -17.60
CA PRO A 27 24.42 28.36 -17.97
C PRO A 27 25.14 27.79 -19.18
N CYS A 28 25.33 26.48 -19.19
CA CYS A 28 25.96 25.80 -20.31
C CYS A 28 25.08 25.92 -21.55
N PRO A 29 25.63 26.22 -22.74
CA PRO A 29 24.84 26.40 -23.96
C PRO A 29 24.07 25.15 -24.40
N PHE A 30 24.48 23.97 -23.91
CA PHE A 30 23.83 22.69 -24.21
C PHE A 30 22.80 22.27 -23.16
N SER A 31 22.64 23.05 -22.09
CA SER A 31 21.64 22.79 -21.06
C SER A 31 20.27 23.28 -21.49
N SER A 32 19.24 22.46 -21.31
CA SER A 32 17.82 22.79 -21.51
C SER A 32 17.22 23.68 -20.40
N GLY A 33 18.06 24.38 -19.63
CA GLY A 33 17.64 25.16 -18.46
C GLY A 33 17.65 24.36 -17.15
N ASP A 34 18.28 23.18 -17.18
CA ASP A 34 18.45 22.33 -16.01
C ASP A 34 19.47 22.91 -15.03
N ILE A 35 19.37 22.50 -13.76
CA ILE A 35 20.25 22.99 -12.68
C ILE A 35 21.70 22.55 -12.93
N ALA A 36 21.85 21.30 -13.32
CA ALA A 36 23.07 20.70 -13.81
C ALA A 36 22.69 19.81 -15.00
N HIS A 37 23.67 19.47 -15.81
CA HIS A 37 23.53 18.44 -16.85
C HIS A 37 24.91 17.81 -17.08
N ILE A 38 24.92 16.61 -17.67
CA ILE A 38 26.14 15.88 -17.97
C ILE A 38 26.44 15.83 -19.47
N HIS A 39 27.69 16.11 -19.82
CA HIS A 39 28.27 15.78 -21.10
C HIS A 39 28.84 14.36 -21.02
N ILE A 40 28.04 13.38 -21.46
CA ILE A 40 28.34 11.95 -21.27
C ILE A 40 29.65 11.55 -21.97
N GLU A 41 29.87 12.06 -23.18
CA GLU A 41 31.07 11.77 -23.98
C GLU A 41 32.36 12.24 -23.29
N GLU A 42 32.32 13.44 -22.70
CA GLU A 42 33.47 14.06 -22.04
C GLU A 42 33.58 13.65 -20.56
N ARG A 43 32.54 13.00 -20.01
CA ARG A 43 32.33 12.72 -18.59
C ARG A 43 32.50 13.97 -17.73
N ILE A 44 31.88 15.07 -18.16
CA ILE A 44 31.89 16.35 -17.45
C ILE A 44 30.46 16.67 -17.01
N ILE A 45 30.26 16.85 -15.70
CA ILE A 45 29.03 17.39 -15.14
C ILE A 45 29.19 18.89 -15.03
N CYS A 46 28.34 19.63 -15.72
CA CYS A 46 28.32 21.08 -15.72
C CYS A 46 27.23 21.56 -14.77
N ILE A 47 27.57 22.51 -13.90
CA ILE A 47 26.60 23.14 -12.99
C ILE A 47 26.78 24.66 -13.00
N TRP A 48 25.67 25.38 -13.07
CA TRP A 48 25.69 26.83 -13.02
C TRP A 48 25.94 27.31 -11.58
N LYS A 49 26.98 28.12 -11.37
CA LYS A 49 27.41 28.59 -10.05
C LYS A 49 26.30 29.28 -9.25
N LYS A 50 25.52 30.16 -9.89
CA LYS A 50 24.41 30.87 -9.22
C LYS A 50 23.35 29.90 -8.69
N ARG A 51 23.03 28.85 -9.46
CA ARG A 51 22.11 27.80 -9.01
C ARG A 51 22.70 26.97 -7.89
N LEU A 52 23.99 26.64 -7.97
CA LEU A 52 24.67 25.88 -6.92
C LEU A 52 24.61 26.61 -5.57
N GLU A 53 24.72 27.93 -5.55
CA GLU A 53 24.61 28.75 -4.33
C GLU A 53 23.18 28.76 -3.73
N GLU A 54 22.16 28.51 -4.55
CA GLU A 54 20.75 28.42 -4.12
C GLU A 54 20.39 27.03 -3.55
N LEU A 55 21.22 26.00 -3.78
CA LEU A 55 20.92 24.63 -3.37
C LEU A 55 21.32 24.33 -1.92
N THR A 56 20.48 23.59 -1.23
CA THR A 56 20.85 22.94 0.04
C THR A 56 21.75 21.74 -0.20
N LEU A 57 22.45 21.28 0.86
CA LEU A 57 23.32 20.09 0.76
C LEU A 57 22.54 18.84 0.31
N ASP A 58 21.31 18.65 0.77
CA ASP A 58 20.47 17.52 0.37
C ASP A 58 20.06 17.62 -1.12
N GLN A 59 19.80 18.84 -1.61
CA GLN A 59 19.51 19.05 -3.03
C GLN A 59 20.76 18.83 -3.88
N ILE A 60 21.93 19.22 -3.40
CA ILE A 60 23.22 18.94 -4.04
C ILE A 60 23.43 17.43 -4.20
N ASP A 61 23.19 16.65 -3.14
CA ASP A 61 23.32 15.19 -3.18
C ASP A 61 22.33 14.57 -4.20
N LYS A 62 21.09 15.07 -4.26
CA LYS A 62 20.08 14.63 -5.25
C LYS A 62 20.45 14.96 -6.69
N VAL A 63 20.85 16.20 -6.97
CA VAL A 63 21.26 16.62 -8.32
C VAL A 63 22.51 15.83 -8.74
N ALA A 64 23.49 15.67 -7.86
CA ALA A 64 24.67 14.86 -8.16
C ALA A 64 24.30 13.39 -8.43
N ALA A 65 23.36 12.80 -7.69
CA ALA A 65 22.89 11.44 -7.94
C ALA A 65 22.18 11.31 -9.30
N HIS A 66 21.35 12.29 -9.68
CA HIS A 66 20.69 12.35 -10.98
C HIS A 66 21.70 12.42 -12.14
N GLU A 67 22.66 13.34 -12.07
CA GLU A 67 23.68 13.50 -13.11
C GLU A 67 24.61 12.29 -13.22
N VAL A 68 24.95 11.65 -12.10
CA VAL A 68 25.76 10.42 -12.11
C VAL A 68 24.96 9.23 -12.65
N ALA A 69 23.64 9.17 -12.44
CA ALA A 69 22.79 8.12 -12.99
C ALA A 69 22.77 8.13 -14.53
N HIS A 70 22.94 9.30 -15.15
CA HIS A 70 23.07 9.41 -16.60
C HIS A 70 24.30 8.69 -17.19
N LEU A 71 25.33 8.41 -16.39
CA LEU A 71 26.46 7.58 -16.80
C LEU A 71 26.11 6.09 -16.91
N ILE A 72 24.99 5.67 -16.33
CA ILE A 72 24.49 4.28 -16.35
C ILE A 72 23.39 4.12 -17.40
N SER A 73 22.46 5.08 -17.48
CA SER A 73 21.38 5.12 -18.47
C SER A 73 21.22 6.55 -19.00
N ILE A 74 21.35 6.72 -20.32
CA ILE A 74 21.30 8.05 -20.96
C ILE A 74 19.90 8.65 -20.86
N GLU A 75 18.87 7.85 -21.11
CA GLU A 75 17.48 8.27 -21.09
C GLU A 75 16.89 8.23 -19.68
N HIS A 76 15.87 9.05 -19.40
CA HIS A 76 15.11 9.01 -18.15
C HIS A 76 14.13 7.82 -18.09
N ASP A 77 14.64 6.62 -18.36
CA ASP A 77 13.90 5.37 -18.33
C ASP A 77 13.83 4.76 -16.92
N GLY A 78 13.20 3.60 -16.80
CA GLY A 78 13.13 2.88 -15.52
C GLY A 78 14.50 2.51 -14.95
N LYS A 79 15.52 2.31 -15.80
CA LYS A 79 16.89 2.00 -15.37
C LYS A 79 17.58 3.22 -14.79
N HIS A 80 17.39 4.40 -15.38
CA HIS A 80 17.86 5.67 -14.82
C HIS A 80 17.24 5.92 -13.44
N ALA A 81 15.92 5.81 -13.33
CA ALA A 81 15.23 5.99 -12.06
C ALA A 81 15.71 5.00 -10.98
N GLN A 82 15.91 3.74 -11.35
CA GLN A 82 16.47 2.73 -10.45
C GLN A 82 17.92 3.08 -10.04
N ALA A 83 18.77 3.45 -11.00
CA ALA A 83 20.16 3.81 -10.73
C ALA A 83 20.24 5.02 -9.79
N GLN A 84 19.44 6.06 -10.03
CA GLN A 84 19.35 7.24 -9.16
C GLN A 84 18.92 6.85 -7.74
N ALA A 85 17.84 6.08 -7.60
CA ALA A 85 17.35 5.65 -6.29
C ALA A 85 18.38 4.83 -5.50
N GLU A 86 19.09 3.93 -6.17
CA GLU A 86 20.18 3.15 -5.56
C GLU A 86 21.34 4.04 -5.11
N ILE A 87 21.73 5.06 -5.90
CA ILE A 87 22.74 6.05 -5.48
C ILE A 87 22.25 6.80 -4.25
N GLU A 88 21.03 7.35 -4.29
CA GLU A 88 20.46 8.13 -3.20
C GLU A 88 20.44 7.34 -1.89
N ILE A 89 20.04 6.06 -1.93
CA ILE A 89 20.04 5.18 -0.77
C ILE A 89 21.47 4.94 -0.26
N GLY A 90 22.43 4.66 -1.15
CA GLY A 90 23.81 4.37 -0.76
C GLY A 90 24.56 5.56 -0.17
N ILE A 91 24.24 6.78 -0.64
CA ILE A 91 24.85 8.01 -0.12
C ILE A 91 24.11 8.56 1.11
N TRP A 92 22.87 8.15 1.36
CA TRP A 92 22.06 8.70 2.45
C TRP A 92 22.72 8.48 3.81
N ARG A 93 22.65 9.51 4.66
CA ARG A 93 23.15 9.43 6.04
C ARG A 93 21.98 9.57 7.00
N PRO A 94 21.80 8.63 7.95
CA PRO A 94 20.76 8.75 8.94
C PRO A 94 20.98 9.98 9.83
N PRO A 95 19.89 10.64 10.27
CA PRO A 95 19.98 11.66 11.30
C PRO A 95 20.65 11.11 12.58
N PRO A 96 21.32 11.95 13.38
CA PRO A 96 21.91 11.53 14.64
C PRO A 96 20.89 10.80 15.53
N GLY A 97 21.27 9.65 16.07
CA GLY A 97 20.39 8.81 16.91
C GLY A 97 19.54 7.78 16.16
N VAL A 98 19.53 7.77 14.83
CA VAL A 98 18.89 6.71 14.03
C VAL A 98 19.92 5.63 13.71
N VAL A 99 19.67 4.40 14.16
CA VAL A 99 20.49 3.23 13.83
C VAL A 99 19.93 2.59 12.56
N VAL A 100 20.73 2.60 11.48
CA VAL A 100 20.41 1.87 10.26
C VAL A 100 20.85 0.43 10.45
N VAL A 101 19.89 -0.49 10.47
CA VAL A 101 20.17 -1.93 10.47
C VAL A 101 20.38 -2.36 9.03
N ASP A 102 21.60 -2.15 8.54
CA ASP A 102 22.02 -2.64 7.23
C ASP A 102 22.18 -4.16 7.29
N GLY A 103 21.21 -4.88 6.72
CA GLY A 103 21.27 -6.34 6.57
C GLY A 103 22.39 -6.85 5.64
N SER A 104 23.21 -5.94 5.09
CA SER A 104 24.23 -6.18 4.07
C SER A 104 25.65 -6.36 4.62
N LYS A 105 25.91 -6.07 5.90
CA LYS A 105 27.18 -6.50 6.52
C LYS A 105 27.15 -8.01 6.68
N LYS A 106 27.79 -8.72 5.73
CA LYS A 106 28.30 -10.07 5.93
C LYS A 106 29.22 -10.03 7.15
N SER A 107 28.66 -10.27 8.33
CA SER A 107 29.44 -10.54 9.52
C SER A 107 30.30 -11.75 9.21
N SER A 108 31.61 -11.52 9.14
CA SER A 108 32.58 -12.59 9.16
C SER A 108 32.35 -13.42 10.42
N GLY A 109 32.03 -14.70 10.23
CA GLY A 109 32.43 -15.70 11.21
C GLY A 109 31.48 -16.03 12.36
N HIS A 110 30.16 -16.02 12.17
CA HIS A 110 29.33 -17.04 12.81
C HIS A 110 28.10 -17.33 11.96
N ARG A 111 28.20 -18.42 11.17
CA ARG A 111 27.07 -19.01 10.48
C ARG A 111 26.15 -19.62 11.55
N VAL A 112 25.40 -18.77 12.26
CA VAL A 112 24.20 -19.19 12.95
C VAL A 112 23.37 -19.79 11.83
N LYS A 113 23.31 -21.13 11.78
CA LYS A 113 22.35 -21.83 10.92
C LYS A 113 21.01 -21.26 11.36
N SER A 114 20.48 -20.31 10.59
CA SER A 114 19.11 -19.88 10.76
C SER A 114 18.32 -21.16 10.57
N LYS A 115 17.84 -21.73 11.68
CA LYS A 115 16.83 -22.77 11.61
C LYS A 115 15.70 -22.07 10.88
N THR A 116 15.58 -22.31 9.59
CA THR A 116 14.43 -21.90 8.78
C THR A 116 13.25 -22.49 9.52
N HIS A 117 12.61 -21.67 10.33
CA HIS A 117 11.54 -22.09 11.19
C HIS A 117 10.40 -22.38 10.23
N ARG A 118 10.28 -23.65 9.80
CA ARG A 118 9.21 -24.08 8.91
C ARG A 118 7.92 -23.56 9.54
N PRO A 119 7.12 -22.74 8.81
CA PRO A 119 5.90 -22.19 9.36
C PRO A 119 5.06 -23.36 9.87
N ARG A 120 4.68 -23.31 11.15
CA ARG A 120 3.89 -24.37 11.76
C ARG A 120 2.56 -24.41 11.04
N LYS A 121 2.40 -25.40 10.15
CA LYS A 121 1.12 -25.74 9.55
C LYS A 121 0.16 -25.99 10.72
N ASN A 122 -1.02 -25.35 10.74
CA ASN A 122 -2.05 -25.47 11.78
C ASN A 122 -1.90 -24.56 13.03
N VAL A 123 -1.39 -23.34 12.88
CA VAL A 123 -1.50 -22.30 13.92
C VAL A 123 -2.18 -21.07 13.33
N CYS A 124 -2.97 -20.37 14.14
CA CYS A 124 -3.46 -19.04 13.80
C CYS A 124 -2.29 -18.14 13.36
N SER A 125 -2.47 -17.47 12.23
CA SER A 125 -1.42 -16.64 11.61
C SER A 125 -1.31 -15.26 12.26
N TYR A 126 -2.21 -14.93 13.20
CA TYR A 126 -2.11 -13.71 13.98
C TYR A 126 -1.01 -13.87 15.05
N HIS A 127 0.07 -13.08 14.96
CA HIS A 127 1.32 -13.24 15.73
C HIS A 127 1.14 -13.40 17.27
N PRO A 128 0.21 -12.69 17.95
CA PRO A 128 -0.08 -12.92 19.37
C PRO A 128 -0.82 -14.23 19.67
N CYS A 129 -1.51 -14.80 18.69
CA CYS A 129 -2.40 -15.94 18.86
C CYS A 129 -1.66 -17.26 18.58
N ARG A 130 -1.81 -18.23 19.49
CA ARG A 130 -1.23 -19.57 19.36
C ARG A 130 -2.29 -20.67 19.18
N THR A 131 -3.54 -20.28 18.93
CA THR A 131 -4.67 -21.21 18.77
C THR A 131 -4.46 -22.11 17.56
N ARG A 132 -4.77 -23.41 17.72
CA ARG A 132 -4.64 -24.44 16.69
C ARG A 132 -5.96 -25.09 16.28
N ILE A 133 -7.02 -24.82 17.02
CA ILE A 133 -8.36 -25.38 16.82
C ILE A 133 -9.22 -24.45 15.95
N LYS A 134 -10.17 -25.04 15.20
CA LYS A 134 -11.19 -24.33 14.40
C LYS A 134 -10.60 -23.22 13.51
N LEU A 135 -9.50 -23.52 12.83
CA LEU A 135 -8.87 -22.57 11.91
C LEU A 135 -9.68 -22.49 10.61
N ARG A 136 -9.86 -21.27 10.11
CA ARG A 136 -10.48 -20.98 8.82
C ARG A 136 -9.53 -20.10 7.99
N VAL A 137 -9.63 -20.22 6.68
CA VAL A 137 -8.84 -19.44 5.73
C VAL A 137 -9.51 -18.09 5.50
N CYS A 138 -8.75 -17.00 5.62
CA CYS A 138 -9.24 -15.67 5.25
C CYS A 138 -9.43 -15.58 3.73
N ARG A 139 -10.58 -15.05 3.28
CA ARG A 139 -10.92 -14.90 1.86
C ARG A 139 -9.99 -13.94 1.10
N TYR A 140 -9.33 -13.02 1.81
CA TYR A 140 -8.52 -11.97 1.21
C TYR A 140 -7.03 -12.33 1.17
N CYS A 141 -6.45 -12.72 2.31
CA CYS A 141 -5.01 -13.00 2.41
C CYS A 141 -4.63 -14.48 2.34
N GLY A 142 -5.60 -15.40 2.31
CA GLY A 142 -5.35 -16.85 2.23
C GLY A 142 -4.68 -17.48 3.47
N LYS A 143 -4.48 -16.73 4.56
CA LYS A 143 -3.87 -17.23 5.81
C LYS A 143 -4.91 -17.88 6.73
N ASN A 144 -4.45 -18.75 7.63
CA ASN A 144 -5.30 -19.48 8.59
C ASN A 144 -5.48 -18.69 9.90
N PHE A 145 -6.72 -18.50 10.34
CA PHE A 145 -7.05 -17.79 11.58
C PHE A 145 -8.08 -18.54 12.40
N CYS A 146 -8.05 -18.38 13.73
CA CYS A 146 -9.15 -18.83 14.58
C CYS A 146 -10.35 -17.88 14.47
N GLU A 147 -11.50 -18.29 14.99
CA GLU A 147 -12.76 -17.55 14.91
C GLU A 147 -12.65 -16.07 15.34
N LYS A 148 -11.91 -15.80 16.43
CA LYS A 148 -11.67 -14.42 16.90
C LYS A 148 -10.86 -13.56 15.93
N HIS A 149 -9.92 -14.16 15.19
CA HIS A 149 -9.01 -13.41 14.30
C HIS A 149 -9.36 -13.58 12.82
N LEU A 150 -10.49 -14.20 12.48
CA LEU A 150 -10.88 -14.46 11.09
C LEU A 150 -11.28 -13.18 10.35
N ASN A 151 -11.85 -12.20 11.07
CA ASN A 151 -12.34 -10.97 10.47
C ASN A 151 -11.17 -10.07 10.01
N PRO A 152 -11.12 -9.66 8.74
CA PRO A 152 -10.09 -8.76 8.25
C PRO A 152 -10.30 -7.35 8.80
N LYS A 153 -9.19 -6.67 9.10
CA LYS A 153 -9.13 -5.28 9.55
C LYS A 153 -8.19 -4.48 8.68
N ILE A 154 -8.42 -3.17 8.63
CA ILE A 154 -7.50 -2.23 8.01
C ILE A 154 -6.16 -2.31 8.77
N PRO A 155 -5.03 -2.54 8.09
CA PRO A 155 -3.72 -2.53 8.72
C PRO A 155 -3.38 -1.11 9.16
N MET A 156 -3.69 -0.80 10.42
CA MET A 156 -3.32 0.47 11.06
C MET A 156 -2.07 0.28 11.92
N LEU A 157 -1.23 1.32 11.99
CA LEU A 157 -0.12 1.34 12.93
C LEU A 157 -0.65 1.21 14.37
N PRO A 158 0.05 0.47 15.25
CA PRO A 158 -0.30 0.43 16.66
C PRO A 158 -0.24 1.83 17.28
N PRO A 159 -1.14 2.20 18.20
CA PRO A 159 -1.13 3.47 18.89
C PRO A 159 -0.02 3.52 19.95
N PHE A 160 1.26 3.58 19.53
CA PHE A 160 2.43 3.50 20.42
C PHE A 160 2.50 4.61 21.49
N LYS A 161 1.90 5.77 21.22
CA LYS A 161 1.85 6.92 22.15
C LYS A 161 0.50 7.04 22.89
N GLY A 162 -0.40 6.07 22.71
CA GLY A 162 -1.75 6.08 23.28
C GLY A 162 -1.82 5.55 24.71
N LYS A 163 -3.03 5.51 25.26
CA LYS A 163 -3.30 4.84 26.54
C LYS A 163 -3.19 3.31 26.35
N PRO A 164 -2.86 2.53 27.39
CA PRO A 164 -2.82 1.07 27.30
C PRO A 164 -4.10 0.45 26.73
N LYS A 165 -5.26 1.03 27.05
CA LYS A 165 -6.57 0.62 26.51
C LYS A 165 -6.64 0.69 24.98
N ASP A 166 -6.01 1.69 24.37
CA ASP A 166 -6.00 1.85 22.90
C ASP A 166 -5.25 0.71 22.22
N MET A 167 -4.18 0.20 22.87
CA MET A 167 -3.45 -0.98 22.41
C MET A 167 -4.28 -2.26 22.53
N ASP A 168 -5.09 -2.40 23.59
CA ASP A 168 -5.97 -3.56 23.76
C ASP A 168 -7.11 -3.55 22.74
N ASP A 169 -7.71 -2.37 22.48
CA ASP A 169 -8.71 -2.20 21.45
C ASP A 169 -8.14 -2.45 20.04
N TRP A 170 -6.90 -2.02 19.77
CA TRP A 170 -6.19 -2.33 18.53
C TRP A 170 -5.96 -3.84 18.35
N ARG A 171 -5.65 -4.56 19.45
CA ARG A 171 -5.45 -6.03 19.47
C ARG A 171 -6.76 -6.84 19.47
N LYS A 172 -7.90 -6.19 19.68
CA LYS A 172 -9.21 -6.85 19.73
C LYS A 172 -9.50 -7.58 18.42
N ASP A 173 -10.44 -8.54 18.46
CA ASP A 173 -10.85 -9.46 17.38
C ASP A 173 -10.53 -9.02 15.93
N GLY A 174 -10.01 -9.94 15.13
CA GLY A 174 -9.66 -9.75 13.72
C GLY A 174 -8.17 -9.76 13.45
N HIS A 175 -7.77 -9.58 12.19
CA HIS A 175 -6.37 -9.50 11.78
C HIS A 175 -6.14 -8.36 10.78
N PRO A 176 -5.00 -7.67 10.85
CA PRO A 176 -4.63 -6.71 9.81
C PRO A 176 -4.43 -7.46 8.49
N CYS A 177 -5.18 -7.07 7.47
CA CYS A 177 -5.18 -7.71 6.15
C CYS A 177 -4.90 -6.67 5.06
N PRO A 178 -3.64 -6.52 4.60
CA PRO A 178 -3.31 -5.62 3.49
C PRO A 178 -4.10 -5.91 2.21
N GLU A 179 -4.33 -7.20 1.92
CA GLU A 179 -5.07 -7.68 0.75
C GLU A 179 -6.58 -7.35 0.81
N TYR A 180 -7.09 -6.91 1.96
CA TYR A 180 -8.48 -6.45 2.13
C TYR A 180 -8.68 -5.00 1.66
N LEU A 181 -7.62 -4.19 1.58
CA LEU A 181 -7.70 -2.77 1.20
C LEU A 181 -8.28 -2.52 -0.21
N PRO A 182 -7.92 -3.27 -1.26
CA PRO A 182 -8.53 -3.09 -2.58
C PRO A 182 -10.04 -3.30 -2.56
N TYR A 183 -10.53 -4.31 -1.84
CA TYR A 183 -11.96 -4.58 -1.70
C TYR A 183 -12.70 -3.42 -1.00
N LEU A 184 -12.11 -2.87 0.06
CA LEU A 184 -12.67 -1.71 0.75
C LEU A 184 -12.79 -0.49 -0.16
N ARG A 185 -11.77 -0.20 -0.98
CA ARG A 185 -11.79 0.92 -1.93
C ARG A 185 -12.90 0.80 -2.98
N ILE A 186 -13.10 -0.40 -3.51
CA ILE A 186 -14.19 -0.68 -4.46
C ILE A 186 -15.54 -0.43 -3.78
N LYS A 187 -15.73 -0.99 -2.59
CA LYS A 187 -16.97 -0.86 -1.83
C LYS A 187 -17.27 0.59 -1.43
N GLU A 188 -16.26 1.36 -1.04
CA GLU A 188 -16.40 2.77 -0.72
C GLU A 188 -16.83 3.58 -1.93
N LYS A 189 -16.25 3.31 -3.11
CA LYS A 189 -16.66 3.92 -4.37
C LYS A 189 -18.13 3.61 -4.69
N GLU A 190 -18.55 2.35 -4.58
CA GLU A 190 -19.94 1.96 -4.81
C GLU A 190 -20.93 2.66 -3.85
N GLU A 191 -20.56 2.79 -2.57
CA GLU A 191 -21.38 3.50 -1.57
C GLU A 191 -21.44 5.00 -1.84
N LEU A 192 -20.32 5.62 -2.25
CA LEU A 192 -20.30 7.02 -2.68
C LEU A 192 -21.18 7.22 -3.91
N ASP A 193 -21.10 6.35 -4.91
CA ASP A 193 -21.94 6.42 -6.12
C ASP A 193 -23.43 6.31 -5.79
N LYS A 194 -23.80 5.43 -4.84
CA LYS A 194 -25.20 5.34 -4.35
C LYS A 194 -25.63 6.63 -3.66
N ARG A 195 -24.78 7.20 -2.81
CA ARG A 195 -25.07 8.47 -2.11
C ARG A 195 -25.25 9.62 -3.10
N TRP A 196 -24.37 9.72 -4.11
CA TRP A 196 -24.49 10.71 -5.17
C TRP A 196 -25.80 10.56 -5.95
N LYS A 197 -26.18 9.34 -6.32
CA LYS A 197 -27.48 9.09 -6.97
C LYS A 197 -28.67 9.57 -6.13
N ILE A 198 -28.62 9.39 -4.81
CA ILE A 198 -29.67 9.89 -3.91
C ILE A 198 -29.68 11.42 -3.88
N LEU A 199 -28.51 12.06 -3.79
CA LEU A 199 -28.40 13.53 -3.80
C LEU A 199 -28.89 14.12 -5.12
N ASP A 200 -28.61 13.47 -6.25
CA ASP A 200 -29.10 13.90 -7.56
C ASP A 200 -30.63 13.87 -7.63
N ILE A 201 -31.26 12.80 -7.12
CA ILE A 201 -32.73 12.70 -7.02
C ILE A 201 -33.29 13.83 -6.14
N LEU A 202 -32.66 14.12 -5.00
CA LEU A 202 -33.14 15.14 -4.05
C LEU A 202 -32.93 16.58 -4.55
N SER A 203 -31.87 16.82 -5.31
CA SER A 203 -31.52 18.16 -5.80
C SER A 203 -32.39 18.63 -6.98
N GLY A 204 -33.23 17.76 -7.54
CA GLY A 204 -34.10 18.09 -8.67
C GLY A 204 -33.35 18.41 -9.97
N ARG A 205 -32.02 18.29 -10.00
CA ARG A 205 -31.24 18.38 -11.24
C ARG A 205 -31.47 17.12 -12.05
N ARG A 206 -32.35 17.19 -13.05
CA ARG A 206 -32.28 16.29 -14.20
C ARG A 206 -30.95 16.56 -14.91
N HIS A 207 -29.92 15.78 -14.59
CA HIS A 207 -28.71 15.80 -15.40
C HIS A 207 -29.06 15.14 -16.74
N ARG A 208 -29.22 15.96 -17.78
CA ARG A 208 -29.04 15.51 -19.17
C ARG A 208 -27.57 15.11 -19.23
N VAL A 209 -27.30 13.81 -19.37
CA VAL A 209 -25.95 13.34 -19.65
C VAL A 209 -25.68 13.79 -21.08
N GLU A 210 -24.89 14.84 -21.26
CA GLU A 210 -24.31 15.10 -22.57
C GLU A 210 -23.23 14.04 -22.82
N PRO A 211 -23.22 13.41 -24.00
CA PRO A 211 -22.22 12.41 -24.31
C PRO A 211 -20.86 13.10 -24.32
N VAL A 212 -19.94 12.62 -23.47
CA VAL A 212 -18.54 13.02 -23.57
C VAL A 212 -18.03 12.54 -24.92
N GLU A 213 -17.80 13.47 -25.84
CA GLU A 213 -17.02 13.22 -27.04
C GLU A 213 -15.59 12.88 -26.63
N THR A 214 -15.31 11.59 -26.48
CA THR A 214 -13.96 11.04 -26.36
C THR A 214 -13.23 11.17 -27.70
N GLY A 215 -12.72 12.36 -27.96
CA GLY A 215 -11.66 12.61 -28.95
C GLY A 215 -10.27 12.33 -28.35
N ARG A 216 -9.96 11.05 -28.09
CA ARG A 216 -8.57 10.59 -28.00
C ARG A 216 -8.54 9.10 -28.33
N GLN A 217 -8.19 8.78 -29.57
CA GLN A 217 -7.88 7.41 -29.97
C GLN A 217 -6.63 6.98 -29.18
N ILE A 218 -6.83 6.06 -28.25
CA ILE A 218 -5.77 5.23 -27.69
C ILE A 218 -5.95 3.91 -28.43
N GLU A 219 -4.95 3.51 -29.22
CA GLU A 219 -4.95 2.20 -29.87
C GLU A 219 -5.07 1.08 -28.81
N PRO A 220 -5.92 0.08 -29.05
CA PRO A 220 -6.10 -1.02 -28.12
C PRO A 220 -4.86 -1.92 -28.13
N VAL A 221 -4.25 -2.09 -26.96
CA VAL A 221 -3.35 -3.22 -26.73
C VAL A 221 -4.18 -4.50 -26.75
N GLU A 222 -3.99 -5.31 -27.79
CA GLU A 222 -4.50 -6.68 -27.85
C GLU A 222 -3.91 -7.50 -26.70
N THR A 223 -4.73 -7.81 -25.70
CA THR A 223 -4.49 -8.95 -24.82
C THR A 223 -5.50 -10.04 -25.17
N ASP A 224 -5.06 -10.97 -26.01
CA ASP A 224 -5.76 -12.19 -26.42
C ASP A 224 -5.91 -13.20 -25.27
N HIS A 225 -6.61 -12.85 -24.20
CA HIS A 225 -7.08 -13.84 -23.22
C HIS A 225 -8.60 -13.70 -23.04
N PRO A 226 -9.40 -14.58 -23.66
CA PRO A 226 -10.82 -14.69 -23.39
C PRO A 226 -11.01 -15.08 -21.92
N ILE A 227 -11.46 -14.15 -21.09
CA ILE A 227 -11.99 -14.49 -19.78
C ILE A 227 -13.44 -14.91 -20.03
N GLU A 228 -13.67 -16.22 -20.10
CA GLU A 228 -15.00 -16.78 -20.09
C GLU A 228 -15.75 -16.34 -18.82
N PRO A 229 -17.00 -15.86 -18.93
CA PRO A 229 -17.81 -15.56 -17.76
C PRO A 229 -18.17 -16.88 -17.06
N VAL A 230 -17.51 -17.15 -15.93
CA VAL A 230 -17.91 -18.24 -15.04
C VAL A 230 -19.27 -17.90 -14.45
N GLU A 231 -20.30 -18.60 -14.92
CA GLU A 231 -21.63 -18.60 -14.34
C GLU A 231 -21.54 -19.05 -12.87
N THR A 232 -21.74 -18.10 -11.95
CA THR A 232 -21.90 -18.44 -10.54
C THR A 232 -23.32 -18.96 -10.31
N PRO A 233 -23.52 -20.12 -9.65
CA PRO A 233 -24.85 -20.54 -9.23
C PRO A 233 -25.36 -19.56 -8.17
N VAL A 234 -26.48 -18.90 -8.50
CA VAL A 234 -27.26 -18.09 -7.55
C VAL A 234 -27.72 -19.02 -6.42
N LYS A 235 -27.10 -18.87 -5.25
CA LYS A 235 -27.63 -19.46 -4.02
C LYS A 235 -28.85 -18.65 -3.60
N GLU A 236 -30.02 -19.15 -3.99
CA GLU A 236 -31.30 -18.80 -3.38
C GLU A 236 -31.18 -18.92 -1.85
N SER A 237 -31.12 -17.78 -1.18
CA SER A 237 -31.17 -17.72 0.28
C SER A 237 -32.58 -18.09 0.73
N ARG A 238 -32.79 -19.34 1.11
CA ARG A 238 -34.06 -19.81 1.73
C ARG A 238 -34.36 -18.99 2.99
N PRO A 239 -35.41 -18.16 3.03
CA PRO A 239 -35.78 -17.42 4.22
C PRO A 239 -36.91 -18.15 4.94
N HIS A 240 -36.69 -19.34 5.53
CA HIS A 240 -37.86 -20.06 6.07
C HIS A 240 -37.57 -21.09 7.17
N ARG A 241 -36.82 -20.70 8.21
CA ARG A 241 -36.81 -21.46 9.49
C ARG A 241 -36.86 -20.58 10.73
N PHE A 242 -36.15 -19.45 10.73
CA PHE A 242 -36.14 -18.53 11.87
C PHE A 242 -37.47 -17.77 12.04
N VAL A 243 -38.09 -17.32 10.95
CA VAL A 243 -39.35 -16.55 11.01
C VAL A 243 -40.52 -17.43 11.49
N ILE A 244 -40.62 -18.68 11.01
CA ILE A 244 -41.67 -19.61 11.46
C ILE A 244 -41.53 -19.90 12.96
N SER A 245 -40.30 -20.04 13.46
CA SER A 245 -40.06 -20.35 14.86
C SER A 245 -40.51 -19.22 15.78
N VAL A 246 -40.33 -17.95 15.40
CA VAL A 246 -40.76 -16.81 16.20
C VAL A 246 -42.29 -16.67 16.20
N VAL A 247 -42.94 -16.89 15.06
CA VAL A 247 -44.41 -16.82 14.97
C VAL A 247 -45.09 -17.92 15.78
N LEU A 248 -44.56 -19.15 15.77
CA LEU A 248 -45.09 -20.25 16.59
C LEU A 248 -44.93 -19.99 18.09
N ILE A 249 -43.79 -19.45 18.53
CA ILE A 249 -43.57 -19.10 19.94
C ILE A 249 -44.56 -18.03 20.39
N LEU A 250 -44.78 -16.99 19.58
CA LEU A 250 -45.76 -15.94 19.89
C LEU A 250 -47.20 -16.49 19.94
N ALA A 251 -47.58 -17.38 19.02
CA ALA A 251 -48.90 -18.01 19.03
C ALA A 251 -49.14 -18.85 20.30
N ILE A 252 -48.13 -19.62 20.74
CA ILE A 252 -48.21 -20.41 21.97
C ILE A 252 -48.37 -19.51 23.21
N ILE A 253 -47.65 -18.39 23.27
CA ILE A 253 -47.76 -17.43 24.37
C ILE A 253 -49.17 -16.83 24.44
N ILE A 254 -49.75 -16.46 23.30
CA ILE A 254 -51.12 -15.91 23.23
C ILE A 254 -52.15 -16.94 23.71
N ILE A 255 -52.01 -18.21 23.31
CA ILE A 255 -52.91 -19.29 23.74
C ILE A 255 -52.80 -19.52 25.25
N LEU A 256 -51.60 -19.53 25.82
CA LEU A 256 -51.40 -19.69 27.26
C LEU A 256 -52.01 -18.52 28.06
N LEU A 257 -51.86 -17.28 27.58
CA LEU A 257 -52.49 -16.12 28.20
C LEU A 257 -54.02 -16.19 28.12
N ALA A 258 -54.58 -16.62 26.99
CA ALA A 258 -56.02 -16.81 26.86
C ALA A 258 -56.55 -17.90 27.81
N LEU A 259 -55.82 -19.01 27.99
CA LEU A 259 -56.20 -20.06 28.94
C LEU A 259 -56.16 -19.57 30.39
N ILE A 260 -55.19 -18.74 30.77
CA ILE A 260 -55.13 -18.12 32.10
C ILE A 260 -56.35 -17.21 32.35
N TRP A 261 -56.77 -16.46 31.34
CA TRP A 261 -57.96 -15.59 31.42
C TRP A 261 -59.29 -16.34 31.38
N LEU A 262 -59.32 -17.53 30.78
CA LEU A 262 -60.51 -18.37 30.68
C LEU A 262 -60.67 -19.35 31.84
N SER A 263 -59.65 -19.54 32.68
CA SER A 263 -59.83 -20.22 33.97
C SER A 263 -60.71 -19.36 34.86
N PRO A 264 -61.97 -19.77 35.15
CA PRO A 264 -62.75 -19.08 36.16
C PRO A 264 -61.98 -19.24 37.47
N VAL A 265 -61.54 -18.11 38.04
CA VAL A 265 -61.10 -18.06 39.42
C VAL A 265 -62.32 -18.49 40.22
N GLY A 266 -62.35 -19.77 40.58
CA GLY A 266 -63.34 -20.35 41.47
C GLY A 266 -63.20 -19.65 42.82
N PHE A 267 -64.08 -18.68 43.02
CA PHE A 267 -64.51 -18.18 44.31
C PHE A 267 -66.01 -18.44 44.42
#